data_AF-A0AA35X8L2-F1
#
_entry.id   AF-A0AA35X8L2-F1
#
_cell.length_a   1.000
_cell.length_b   1.000
_cell.length_c   1.000
_cell.angle_alpha   90.00
_cell.angle_beta   90.00
_cell.angle_gamma   90.00
#
_symmetry.space_group_name_H-M   'P 1'
#
loop_
_entity.id
_entity.type
_entity.pdbx_description
1 polymer ?
#
loop_
_entity_poly.entity_id
_entity_poly.type
_entity_poly.pdbx_seq_one_letter_code
_entity_poly.pdbx_strand_id
1 'polypeptide(L)'
;MTPSLSVTLLVQHEVLYATCVFGVNDDLKRTLPRSCAFELEFLNLPLTSVLGIGTSECTTDDLWPANGDCNLWTAKLFPACSSRKQSCEAALLTIAAIKENGLFTFLRGFTVLVSMEDVMVLKTGTSMLDFQLGLQSKMLS
;
A
#
# COMPACT_ATOMS: atom_id res chain seq x y z
N MET A 1 17.53 -3.42 4.69
CA MET A 1 16.40 -4.03 5.44
C MET A 1 15.16 -3.22 5.07
N THR A 2 14.17 -3.80 4.39
CA THR A 2 12.94 -3.10 3.99
C THR A 2 11.92 -3.20 5.14
N PRO A 3 11.50 -2.09 5.78
CA PRO A 3 10.44 -2.13 6.76
C PRO A 3 9.12 -2.57 6.11
N SER A 4 8.38 -3.42 6.81
CA SER A 4 7.03 -3.83 6.44
C SER A 4 6.08 -3.62 7.61
N LEU A 5 4.86 -3.19 7.30
CA LEU A 5 3.79 -2.94 8.28
C LEU A 5 2.51 -3.64 7.79
N SER A 6 1.95 -4.53 8.59
CA SER A 6 0.66 -5.17 8.29
C SER A 6 -0.46 -4.52 9.12
N VAL A 7 -1.57 -4.18 8.48
CA VAL A 7 -2.72 -3.50 9.07
C VAL A 7 -4.03 -4.17 8.66
N THR A 8 -5.02 -4.07 9.55
CA THR A 8 -6.41 -4.43 9.24
C THR A 8 -7.16 -3.16 8.89
N LEU A 9 -7.95 -3.21 7.82
CA LEU A 9 -8.70 -2.10 7.25
C LEU A 9 -10.18 -2.44 7.26
N LEU A 10 -11.02 -1.44 7.54
CA LEU A 10 -12.47 -1.56 7.33
C LEU A 10 -12.84 -0.72 6.11
N VAL A 11 -13.22 -1.39 5.02
CA VAL A 11 -13.54 -0.75 3.74
C VAL A 11 -14.98 -1.10 3.38
N GLN A 12 -15.87 -0.10 3.28
CA GLN A 12 -17.28 -0.30 2.89
C GLN A 12 -18.01 -1.38 3.73
N HIS A 13 -17.70 -1.50 5.02
CA HIS A 13 -18.20 -2.52 5.97
C HIS A 13 -17.61 -3.94 5.79
N GLU A 14 -16.65 -4.13 4.88
CA GLU A 14 -15.87 -5.36 4.77
C GLU A 14 -14.53 -5.22 5.49
N VAL A 15 -14.11 -6.29 6.19
CA VAL A 15 -12.80 -6.36 6.82
C VAL A 15 -11.79 -6.82 5.77
N LEU A 16 -10.86 -5.94 5.43
CA LEU A 16 -9.74 -6.20 4.54
C LEU A 16 -8.41 -6.08 5.29
N TYR A 17 -7.33 -6.52 4.66
CA TYR A 17 -5.98 -6.49 5.21
C TYR A 17 -5.04 -5.94 4.16
N ALA A 18 -4.18 -5.01 4.55
CA ALA A 18 -3.11 -4.52 3.69
C ALA A 18 -1.78 -4.70 4.42
N THR A 19 -0.76 -5.09 3.68
CA THR A 19 0.61 -5.11 4.18
C THR A 19 1.43 -4.15 3.34
N CYS A 20 1.83 -3.05 3.94
CA CYS A 20 2.60 -2.00 3.30
C CYS A 20 4.09 -2.31 3.41
N VAL A 21 4.83 -2.11 2.33
CA VAL A 21 6.29 -2.22 2.29
C VAL A 21 6.84 -0.90 1.79
N PHE A 22 7.88 -0.39 2.43
CA PHE A 22 8.57 0.82 2.02
C PHE A 22 10.05 0.72 2.39
N GLY A 23 10.87 1.59 1.81
CA GLY A 23 12.26 1.76 2.20
C GLY A 23 12.37 2.58 3.47
N VAL A 24 13.38 2.33 4.30
CA VAL A 24 13.65 3.15 5.49
C VAL A 24 13.87 4.63 5.12
N ASN A 25 14.42 4.86 3.93
CA ASN A 25 14.78 6.18 3.44
C ASN A 25 13.75 6.75 2.45
N ASP A 26 12.62 6.07 2.23
CA ASP A 26 11.60 6.58 1.31
C ASP A 26 10.95 7.82 1.92
N ASP A 27 11.06 8.96 1.24
CA ASP A 27 10.34 10.17 1.63
C ASP A 27 8.90 10.10 1.13
N LEU A 28 8.02 9.54 1.97
CA LEU A 28 6.63 9.35 1.61
C LEU A 28 5.87 10.66 1.34
N LYS A 29 6.34 11.77 1.91
CA LYS A 29 5.64 13.06 1.87
C LYS A 29 6.26 14.05 0.89
N ARG A 30 7.39 13.72 0.26
CA ARG A 30 7.95 14.50 -0.86
C ARG A 30 6.89 14.66 -1.94
N THR A 31 6.54 15.90 -2.23
CA THR A 31 5.54 16.28 -3.23
C THR A 31 6.22 16.64 -4.54
N LEU A 32 5.69 16.15 -5.64
CA LEU A 32 6.06 16.54 -7.00
C LEU A 32 4.80 16.94 -7.79
N PRO A 33 4.92 17.85 -8.77
CA PRO A 33 3.82 18.11 -9.69
C PRO A 33 3.49 16.84 -10.49
N ARG A 34 2.24 16.70 -10.94
CA ARG A 34 1.77 15.49 -11.66
C ARG A 34 2.64 15.11 -12.85
N SER A 35 3.18 16.10 -13.58
CA SER A 35 4.09 15.87 -14.71
C SER A 35 5.37 15.13 -14.35
N CYS A 36 5.77 15.16 -13.08
CA CYS A 36 6.99 14.54 -12.54
C CYS A 36 6.67 13.45 -11.49
N ALA A 37 5.41 13.04 -11.35
CA ALA A 37 4.98 12.12 -10.28
C ALA A 37 5.75 10.79 -10.27
N PHE A 38 6.08 10.26 -11.46
CA PHE A 38 6.80 9.00 -11.59
C PHE A 38 8.31 9.10 -11.31
N GLU A 39 8.83 10.29 -11.01
CA GLU A 39 10.20 10.49 -10.52
C GLU A 39 10.32 10.28 -9.00
N LEU A 40 9.19 10.12 -8.29
CA LEU A 40 9.22 9.73 -6.88
C LEU A 40 9.97 8.40 -6.71
N GLU A 41 10.74 8.31 -5.64
CA GLU A 41 11.57 7.14 -5.34
C GLU A 41 10.87 6.22 -4.36
N PHE A 42 10.57 5.00 -4.79
CA PHE A 42 10.01 3.95 -3.96
C PHE A 42 11.03 2.82 -3.84
N LEU A 43 11.39 2.45 -2.61
CA LEU A 43 12.46 1.48 -2.34
C LEU A 43 13.81 1.87 -2.98
N ASN A 44 14.13 3.17 -2.99
CA ASN A 44 15.30 3.79 -3.63
C ASN A 44 15.39 3.61 -5.15
N LEU A 45 14.27 3.35 -5.82
CA LEU A 45 14.18 3.27 -7.27
C LEU A 45 13.11 4.25 -7.77
N PRO A 46 13.32 4.93 -8.91
CA PRO A 46 12.27 5.74 -9.52
C PRO A 46 11.02 4.90 -9.79
N LEU A 47 9.83 5.45 -9.53
CA LEU A 47 8.57 4.74 -9.75
C LEU A 47 8.42 4.23 -11.19
N THR A 48 8.95 4.95 -12.18
CA THR A 48 9.00 4.47 -13.58
C THR A 48 9.67 3.09 -13.70
N SER A 49 10.81 2.88 -13.02
CA SER A 49 11.54 1.62 -13.02
C SER A 49 10.79 0.54 -12.25
N VAL A 50 10.31 0.88 -11.06
CA VAL A 50 9.58 -0.03 -10.16
C VAL A 50 8.33 -0.59 -10.84
N LEU A 51 7.55 0.29 -11.46
CA LEU A 51 6.30 -0.06 -12.13
C LEU A 51 6.53 -0.89 -13.40
N GLY A 52 7.72 -0.81 -13.98
CA GLY A 52 8.05 -1.54 -15.21
C GLY A 52 7.35 -1.00 -16.44
N ILE A 53 6.91 0.26 -16.38
CA ILE A 53 6.03 0.86 -17.37
C ILE A 53 6.85 1.53 -18.48
N GLY A 54 6.42 1.32 -19.72
CA GLY A 54 6.60 2.32 -20.77
C GLY A 54 5.69 3.52 -20.50
N THR A 55 6.02 4.71 -21.02
CA THR A 55 5.33 5.99 -20.74
C THR A 55 3.81 6.03 -21.04
N SER A 56 3.23 4.97 -21.61
CA SER A 56 1.82 4.90 -22.04
C SER A 56 0.93 3.94 -21.23
N GLU A 57 1.46 3.10 -20.36
CA GLU A 57 0.67 2.01 -19.73
C GLU A 57 0.05 2.38 -18.38
N CYS A 58 0.63 3.36 -17.67
CA CYS A 58 0.16 3.85 -16.39
C CYS A 58 0.10 5.38 -16.40
N THR A 59 -1.03 5.92 -15.99
CA THR A 59 -1.28 7.35 -15.87
C THR A 59 -1.23 7.78 -14.40
N THR A 60 -1.06 9.07 -14.15
CA THR A 60 -1.09 9.58 -12.76
C THR A 60 -2.42 9.30 -12.07
N ASP A 61 -3.52 9.19 -12.82
CA ASP A 61 -4.85 9.01 -12.25
C ASP A 61 -5.11 7.55 -11.83
N ASP A 62 -4.28 6.61 -12.30
CA ASP A 62 -4.32 5.21 -11.86
C ASP A 62 -3.78 5.05 -10.44
N LEU A 63 -2.82 5.90 -10.04
CA LEU A 63 -2.12 5.79 -8.76
C LEU A 63 -2.49 6.89 -7.77
N TRP A 64 -2.87 8.09 -8.24
CA TRP A 64 -3.17 9.24 -7.39
C TRP A 64 -4.59 9.74 -7.59
N PRO A 65 -5.17 10.43 -6.60
CA PRO A 65 -6.38 11.23 -6.79
C PRO A 65 -6.20 12.22 -7.96
N ALA A 66 -7.27 12.53 -8.71
CA ALA A 66 -7.21 13.25 -9.99
C ALA A 66 -6.59 14.66 -9.93
N ASN A 67 -6.55 15.31 -8.76
CA ASN A 67 -6.08 16.69 -8.60
C ASN A 67 -5.02 16.80 -7.51
N GLY A 68 -4.14 17.80 -7.66
CA GLY A 68 -3.10 18.14 -6.70
C GLY A 68 -1.74 17.51 -6.99
N ASP A 69 -0.79 17.84 -6.12
CA ASP A 69 0.57 17.29 -6.15
C ASP A 69 0.57 15.81 -5.78
N CYS A 70 1.54 15.08 -6.32
CA CYS A 70 1.72 13.66 -6.11
C CYS A 70 2.80 13.41 -5.05
N ASN A 71 2.54 12.47 -4.14
CA ASN A 71 3.50 11.94 -3.17
C ASN A 71 3.22 10.45 -2.94
N LEU A 72 4.14 9.70 -2.36
CA LEU A 72 3.93 8.27 -2.10
C LEU A 72 2.89 8.01 -1.00
N TRP A 73 2.69 8.97 -0.10
CA TRP A 73 1.69 8.90 0.98
C TRP A 73 0.27 8.71 0.44
N THR A 74 -0.05 9.37 -0.67
CA THR A 74 -1.36 9.34 -1.33
C THR A 74 -1.41 8.40 -2.54
N ALA A 75 -0.29 7.77 -2.90
CA ALA A 75 -0.21 6.81 -4.00
C ALA A 75 -0.86 5.47 -3.62
N LYS A 76 -1.77 4.95 -4.44
CA LYS A 76 -2.49 3.69 -4.25
C LYS A 76 -1.63 2.49 -4.68
N LEU A 77 -0.61 2.18 -3.87
CA LEU A 77 0.38 1.14 -4.19
C LEU A 77 0.17 -0.17 -3.42
N PHE A 78 -0.73 -0.21 -2.44
CA PHE A 78 -0.85 -1.34 -1.54
C PHE A 78 -2.14 -2.13 -1.79
N PRO A 79 -2.05 -3.41 -2.15
CA PRO A 79 -3.23 -4.25 -2.29
C PRO A 79 -3.96 -4.47 -0.96
N ALA A 80 -5.28 -4.31 -0.97
CA ALA A 80 -6.15 -4.75 0.11
C ALA A 80 -6.70 -6.16 -0.21
N CYS A 81 -6.54 -7.09 0.73
CA CYS A 81 -6.92 -8.50 0.56
C CYS A 81 -7.93 -8.93 1.62
N SER A 82 -8.68 -10.00 1.36
CA SER A 82 -9.69 -10.52 2.31
C SER A 82 -9.08 -11.28 3.50
N SER A 83 -7.77 -11.57 3.47
CA SER A 83 -7.07 -12.21 4.59
C SER A 83 -5.66 -11.66 4.82
N ARG A 84 -5.19 -11.72 6.07
CA ARG A 84 -3.81 -11.37 6.47
C ARG A 84 -2.74 -12.16 5.70
N LYS A 85 -3.01 -13.43 5.42
CA LYS A 85 -2.07 -14.30 4.70
C LYS A 85 -1.89 -13.78 3.27
N GLN A 86 -3.00 -13.53 2.57
CA GLN A 86 -2.95 -12.98 1.22
C GLN A 86 -2.30 -11.59 1.18
N SER A 87 -2.58 -10.71 2.14
CA SER A 87 -1.95 -9.39 2.17
C SER A 87 -0.44 -9.48 2.39
N CYS A 88 0.02 -10.41 3.23
CA CYS A 88 1.46 -10.68 3.41
C CYS A 88 2.11 -11.28 2.16
N GLU A 89 1.46 -12.25 1.51
CA GLU A 89 1.93 -12.81 0.24
C GLU A 89 1.99 -11.73 -0.85
N ALA A 90 0.98 -10.86 -0.94
CA ALA A 90 0.96 -9.74 -1.89
C ALA A 90 2.11 -8.75 -1.65
N ALA A 91 2.46 -8.47 -0.39
CA ALA A 91 3.61 -7.64 -0.05
C ALA A 91 4.95 -8.27 -0.47
N LEU A 92 5.11 -9.59 -0.30
CA LEU A 92 6.30 -10.30 -0.77
C LEU A 92 6.38 -10.31 -2.31
N LEU A 93 5.24 -10.53 -2.97
CA LEU A 93 5.13 -10.49 -4.43
C LEU A 93 5.38 -9.10 -4.99
N THR A 94 5.00 -8.04 -4.27
CA THR A 94 5.36 -6.65 -4.62
C THR A 94 6.87 -6.50 -4.71
N ILE A 95 7.61 -6.97 -3.69
CA ILE A 95 9.09 -6.91 -3.70
C ILE A 95 9.67 -7.74 -4.85
N ALA A 96 9.09 -8.91 -5.14
CA ALA A 96 9.53 -9.74 -6.26
C ALA A 96 9.27 -9.06 -7.61
N ALA A 97 8.08 -8.51 -7.82
CA ALA A 97 7.67 -7.83 -9.04
C ALA A 97 8.53 -6.59 -9.34
N ILE A 98 9.01 -5.89 -8.31
CA ILE A 98 9.94 -4.76 -8.47
C ILE A 98 11.28 -5.23 -9.06
N LYS A 99 11.78 -6.40 -8.65
CA LYS A 99 13.02 -6.97 -9.22
C LYS A 99 12.86 -7.36 -10.68
N GLU A 100 11.64 -7.70 -11.09
CA GLU A 100 11.30 -8.11 -12.45
C GLU A 100 10.77 -6.95 -13.31
N ASN A 101 10.73 -5.71 -12.77
CA ASN A 101 10.11 -4.55 -13.42
C ASN A 101 8.68 -4.86 -13.89
N GLY A 102 7.84 -5.39 -13.00
CA GLY A 102 6.47 -5.83 -13.33
C GLY A 102 5.43 -5.37 -12.32
N LEU A 103 5.74 -4.41 -11.44
CA LEU A 103 4.86 -4.04 -10.34
C LEU A 103 3.50 -3.55 -10.85
N PHE A 104 3.44 -2.76 -11.94
CA PHE A 104 2.17 -2.23 -12.42
C PHE A 104 1.21 -3.35 -12.87
N THR A 105 1.70 -4.33 -13.64
CA THR A 105 0.92 -5.49 -14.07
C THR A 105 0.43 -6.31 -12.87
N PHE A 106 1.27 -6.48 -11.85
CA PHE A 106 0.89 -7.14 -10.61
C PHE A 106 -0.24 -6.39 -9.88
N LEU A 107 -0.12 -5.06 -9.74
CA LEU A 107 -1.13 -4.23 -9.07
C LEU A 107 -2.50 -4.27 -9.77
N ARG A 108 -2.53 -4.34 -11.11
CA ARG A 108 -3.78 -4.49 -11.89
C ARG A 108 -4.53 -5.80 -11.61
N GLY A 109 -3.89 -6.79 -11.00
CA GLY A 109 -4.54 -8.02 -10.56
C GLY A 109 -5.45 -7.87 -9.34
N PHE A 110 -5.43 -6.71 -8.68
CA PHE A 110 -6.21 -6.46 -7.46
C PHE A 110 -7.35 -5.47 -7.71
N THR A 111 -8.51 -5.77 -7.13
CA THR A 111 -9.70 -4.91 -7.24
C THR A 111 -9.60 -3.66 -6.37
N VAL A 112 -8.91 -3.74 -5.23
CA VAL A 112 -8.81 -2.65 -4.25
C VAL A 112 -7.35 -2.37 -3.94
N LEU A 113 -6.90 -1.17 -4.33
CA LEU A 113 -5.61 -0.61 -3.96
C LEU A 113 -5.83 0.55 -3.00
N VAL A 114 -5.00 0.61 -1.97
CA VAL A 114 -5.04 1.66 -0.94
C VAL A 114 -3.71 2.39 -0.86
N SER A 115 -3.77 3.66 -0.49
CA SER A 115 -2.60 4.48 -0.16
C SER A 115 -2.23 4.38 1.31
N MET A 116 -1.08 4.96 1.70
CA MET A 116 -0.70 5.04 3.11
C MET A 116 -1.67 5.94 3.89
N GLU A 117 -2.19 6.99 3.26
CA GLU A 117 -3.25 7.83 3.82
C GLU A 117 -4.51 7.03 4.10
N ASP A 118 -4.99 6.27 3.12
CA ASP A 118 -6.16 5.40 3.26
C ASP A 118 -5.95 4.42 4.41
N VAL A 119 -4.77 3.80 4.49
CA VAL A 119 -4.41 2.89 5.58
C VAL A 119 -4.54 3.57 6.94
N MET A 120 -4.08 4.81 7.08
CA MET A 120 -4.14 5.54 8.35
C MET A 120 -5.57 5.92 8.74
N VAL A 121 -6.41 6.26 7.77
CA VAL A 121 -7.81 6.64 8.00
C VAL A 121 -8.69 5.41 8.25
N LEU A 122 -8.48 4.32 7.49
CA LEU A 122 -9.31 3.11 7.50
C LEU A 122 -8.83 2.07 8.52
N LYS A 123 -7.68 2.28 9.17
CA LYS A 123 -7.20 1.43 10.26
C LYS A 123 -8.27 1.38 11.33
N THR A 124 -8.88 0.22 11.48
CA THR A 124 -9.89 -0.02 12.51
C THR A 124 -9.22 0.11 13.88
N GLY A 125 -9.54 1.17 14.61
CA GLY A 125 -9.15 1.34 16.02
C GLY A 125 -9.71 0.23 16.94
N THR A 126 -10.60 -0.62 16.43
CA THR A 126 -11.31 -1.67 17.16
C THR A 126 -10.55 -2.99 17.28
N SER A 127 -9.65 -3.38 16.37
CA SER A 127 -8.95 -4.67 16.51
C SER A 127 -7.91 -4.70 17.64
N MET A 128 -7.41 -3.53 18.06
CA MET A 128 -6.61 -3.42 19.28
C MET A 128 -7.45 -3.54 20.55
N LEU A 129 -8.72 -3.11 20.52
CA LEU A 129 -9.64 -3.22 21.66
C LEU A 129 -10.26 -4.60 21.75
N ASP A 130 -10.66 -5.22 20.64
CA ASP A 130 -11.25 -6.56 20.64
C ASP A 130 -10.22 -7.65 21.00
N PHE A 131 -8.94 -7.45 20.66
CA PHE A 131 -7.87 -8.33 21.14
C PHE A 131 -7.62 -8.16 22.65
N GLN A 132 -7.72 -6.93 23.20
CA GLN A 132 -7.65 -6.70 24.64
C GLN A 132 -8.86 -7.25 25.39
N LEU A 133 -10.07 -7.11 24.85
CA LEU A 133 -11.31 -7.64 25.43
C LEU A 133 -11.38 -9.17 25.35
N GLY A 134 -10.86 -9.78 24.27
CA GLY A 134 -10.74 -11.22 24.11
C GLY A 134 -9.69 -11.87 25.03
N LEU A 135 -8.71 -11.11 25.51
CA LEU A 135 -7.75 -11.58 26.52
C LEU A 135 -8.29 -11.47 27.95
N GLN A 136 -9.16 -10.51 28.25
CA GLN A 136 -9.81 -10.41 29.56
C GLN A 136 -10.87 -11.49 29.77
N SER A 137 -11.56 -11.95 28.73
CA SER A 137 -12.55 -13.02 28.85
C SER A 137 -11.94 -14.41 29.12
N LYS A 138 -10.66 -14.62 28.79
CA LYS A 138 -9.93 -15.88 29.07
C LYS A 138 -9.21 -15.92 30.43
N MET A 139 -9.15 -14.80 31.16
CA MET A 139 -8.57 -14.76 32.52
C MET A 139 -9.65 -14.84 33.62
N LEU A 140 -10.94 -14.86 33.25
CA LEU A 140 -12.08 -14.95 34.17
C LEU A 140 -12.94 -16.22 33.96
N SER A 141 -12.42 -17.22 33.24
CA SER A 141 -12.98 -18.59 33.14
C SER A 141 -11.96 -19.59 33.62
#